data_AF-Q694F4-F1
#
_entry.id   AF-Q694F4-F1
#
_cell.length_a   1.000
_cell.length_b   1.000
_cell.length_c   1.000
_cell.angle_alpha   90.00
_cell.angle_beta   90.00
_cell.angle_gamma   90.00
#
_symmetry.space_group_name_H-M   'P 1'
#
loop_
_entity.id
_entity.type
_entity.pdbx_description
1 polymer ?
#
loop_
_entity_poly.entity_id
_entity_poly.type
_entity_poly.pdbx_seq_one_letter_code
_entity_poly.pdbx_strand_id
1 'polypeptide(L)'
;KIKSDFALQQAEWDKLKNEKTVSKDGVHVELAANIGTPNDLEGVISNGGEAVGLYRTEFLYMGRDNFPTEEEQFEAYKAVVSGMDGKSVVVRTLDIGGDKTLPYLELPEEMNPFLGFRAIRLCFANEELFRTQLRALLRASVYGNLKIMFPMIATVNEFRQARDILLDEKAKLKAAGTEVSDSIE
;
A
#
# COMPACT_ATOMS: atom_id res chain seq x y z
N LYS A 1 33.64 -21.92 -10.21
CA LYS A 1 34.28 -20.69 -9.65
C LYS A 1 33.21 -19.62 -9.40
N ILE A 2 32.64 -18.99 -10.42
CA ILE A 2 31.56 -17.97 -10.29
C ILE A 2 30.39 -18.38 -9.37
N LYS A 3 29.82 -19.59 -9.50
CA LYS A 3 28.75 -20.09 -8.61
C LYS A 3 29.18 -20.29 -7.14
N SER A 4 30.46 -20.62 -6.92
CA SER A 4 31.04 -20.79 -5.58
C SER A 4 31.25 -19.44 -4.91
N ASP A 5 31.69 -18.44 -5.69
CA ASP A 5 31.95 -17.09 -5.19
C ASP A 5 30.62 -16.38 -4.83
N PHE A 6 29.57 -16.60 -5.62
CA PHE A 6 28.23 -16.09 -5.32
C PHE A 6 27.63 -16.69 -4.03
N ALA A 7 27.76 -18.00 -3.82
CA ALA A 7 27.26 -18.66 -2.61
C ALA A 7 27.97 -18.15 -1.34
N LEU A 8 29.28 -17.89 -1.41
CA LEU A 8 30.03 -17.29 -0.30
C LEU A 8 29.54 -15.87 -0.01
N GLN A 9 29.27 -15.08 -1.05
CA GLN A 9 28.77 -13.72 -0.89
C GLN A 9 27.35 -13.69 -0.30
N GLN A 10 26.48 -14.60 -0.72
CA GLN A 10 25.15 -14.76 -0.14
C GLN A 10 25.23 -15.12 1.35
N ALA A 11 26.11 -16.05 1.73
CA ALA A 11 26.31 -16.40 3.15
C ALA A 11 26.85 -15.24 4.00
N GLU A 12 27.63 -14.32 3.42
CA GLU A 12 28.04 -13.09 4.11
C GLU A 12 26.87 -12.10 4.26
N TRP A 13 26.02 -11.95 3.25
CA TRP A 13 24.84 -11.08 3.32
C TRP A 13 23.77 -11.60 4.29
N ASP A 14 23.59 -12.92 4.38
CA ASP A 14 22.63 -13.53 5.31
C ASP A 14 22.93 -13.16 6.77
N LYS A 15 24.19 -12.84 7.10
CA LYS A 15 24.57 -12.35 8.43
C LYS A 15 23.99 -10.97 8.74
N LEU A 16 23.76 -10.15 7.72
CA LEU A 16 23.24 -8.78 7.87
C LEU A 16 21.73 -8.74 8.07
N LYS A 17 21.01 -9.84 7.82
CA LYS A 17 19.54 -9.90 7.85
C LYS A 17 18.90 -9.32 9.12
N ASN A 18 19.53 -9.54 10.28
CA ASN A 18 19.00 -9.08 11.57
C ASN A 18 19.87 -7.99 12.20
N GLU A 19 20.87 -7.49 11.47
CA GLU A 19 21.73 -6.41 11.95
C GLU A 19 21.01 -5.08 11.84
N LYS A 20 21.40 -4.12 12.69
CA LYS A 20 20.80 -2.79 12.66
C LYS A 20 21.27 -2.04 11.41
N THR A 21 20.32 -1.39 10.72
CA THR A 21 20.68 -0.48 9.63
C THR A 21 21.17 0.87 10.19
N VAL A 22 22.47 0.93 10.49
CA VAL A 22 23.11 2.14 11.04
C VAL A 22 24.39 2.43 10.26
N SER A 23 24.58 3.69 9.86
CA SER A 23 25.80 4.16 9.22
C SER A 23 27.00 4.14 10.19
N LYS A 24 28.22 4.23 9.66
CA LYS A 24 29.45 4.23 10.48
C LYS A 24 29.50 5.37 11.51
N ASP A 25 28.82 6.48 11.25
CA ASP A 25 28.69 7.65 12.12
C ASP A 25 27.41 7.65 12.99
N GLY A 26 26.64 6.55 12.99
CA GLY A 26 25.56 6.32 13.95
C GLY A 26 24.16 6.75 13.50
N VAL A 27 23.96 7.09 12.22
CA VAL A 27 22.66 7.47 11.68
C VAL A 27 21.88 6.21 11.29
N HIS A 28 20.71 6.03 11.89
CA HIS A 28 19.79 4.96 11.51
C HIS A 28 18.97 5.37 10.27
N VAL A 29 18.79 4.44 9.34
CA VAL A 29 17.86 4.56 8.21
C VAL A 29 17.01 3.30 8.12
N GLU A 30 15.74 3.43 7.78
CA GLU A 30 14.83 2.30 7.66
C GLU A 30 14.99 1.62 6.29
N LEU A 31 15.20 0.29 6.28
CA LEU A 31 15.19 -0.50 5.04
C LEU A 31 13.84 -1.20 4.84
N ALA A 32 12.96 -0.53 4.10
CA ALA A 32 11.63 -1.01 3.81
C ALA A 32 11.55 -1.74 2.46
N ALA A 33 10.59 -2.66 2.33
CA ALA A 33 10.31 -3.37 1.09
C ALA A 33 9.14 -2.75 0.31
N ASN A 34 9.17 -2.91 -1.01
CA ASN A 34 8.04 -2.62 -1.88
C ASN A 34 7.37 -3.93 -2.28
N ILE A 35 6.06 -4.04 -2.06
CA ILE A 35 5.28 -5.24 -2.36
C ILE A 35 4.11 -4.94 -3.31
N GLY A 36 3.70 -5.95 -4.06
CA GLY A 36 2.54 -5.91 -4.94
C GLY A 36 1.43 -6.86 -4.51
N THR A 37 1.72 -7.89 -3.71
CA THR A 37 0.74 -8.87 -3.23
C THR A 37 1.07 -9.33 -1.80
N PRO A 38 0.11 -9.93 -1.06
CA PRO A 38 0.40 -10.51 0.25
C PRO A 38 1.47 -11.61 0.22
N ASN A 39 1.64 -12.30 -0.92
CA ASN A 39 2.65 -13.36 -1.07
C ASN A 39 4.08 -12.84 -1.03
N ASP A 40 4.29 -11.55 -1.32
CA ASP A 40 5.63 -10.93 -1.28
C ASP A 40 6.16 -10.80 0.16
N LEU A 41 5.28 -10.92 1.16
CA LEU A 41 5.62 -10.78 2.58
C LEU A 41 6.70 -11.78 3.03
N GLU A 42 6.68 -13.02 2.52
CA GLU A 42 7.74 -14.00 2.80
C GLU A 42 9.11 -13.48 2.36
N GLY A 43 9.17 -12.80 1.20
CA GLY A 43 10.36 -12.12 0.71
C GLY A 43 10.82 -11.01 1.63
N VAL A 44 9.89 -10.19 2.15
CA VAL A 44 10.20 -9.11 3.10
C VAL A 44 10.85 -9.67 4.37
N ILE A 45 10.22 -10.66 4.99
CA ILE A 45 10.68 -11.25 6.26
C ILE A 45 11.99 -12.02 6.05
N SER A 46 12.10 -12.77 4.95
CA SER A 46 13.30 -13.56 4.66
C SER A 46 14.54 -12.71 4.42
N ASN A 47 14.38 -11.46 3.97
CA ASN A 47 15.46 -10.51 3.73
C ASN A 47 15.64 -9.47 4.86
N GLY A 48 14.92 -9.59 5.99
CA GLY A 48 15.11 -8.70 7.14
C GLY A 48 14.46 -7.32 6.99
N GLY A 49 13.43 -7.19 6.13
CA GLY A 49 12.74 -5.91 5.92
C GLY A 49 12.23 -5.31 7.22
N GLU A 50 12.55 -4.04 7.45
CA GLU A 50 12.20 -3.29 8.66
C GLU A 50 10.77 -2.74 8.59
N ALA A 51 10.24 -2.56 7.39
CA ALA A 51 8.89 -2.09 7.11
C ALA A 51 8.44 -2.50 5.68
N VAL A 52 7.17 -2.26 5.37
CA VAL A 52 6.69 -2.17 3.99
C VAL A 52 6.53 -0.70 3.65
N GLY A 53 7.43 -0.17 2.83
CA GLY A 53 7.48 1.26 2.47
C GLY A 53 6.55 1.61 1.32
N LEU A 54 6.11 0.59 0.56
CA LEU A 54 5.11 0.75 -0.49
C LEU A 54 4.39 -0.58 -0.73
N TYR A 55 3.11 -0.63 -0.40
CA TYR A 55 2.20 -1.67 -0.85
C TYR A 55 1.35 -1.13 -2.02
N ARG A 56 1.61 -1.66 -3.22
CA ARG A 56 0.85 -1.38 -4.44
C ARG A 56 -0.44 -2.19 -4.45
N THR A 57 -1.59 -1.52 -4.47
CA THR A 57 -2.90 -2.19 -4.37
C THR A 57 -3.49 -2.61 -5.71
N GLU A 58 -2.85 -2.28 -6.83
CA GLU A 58 -3.38 -2.54 -8.18
C GLU A 58 -3.66 -4.02 -8.44
N PHE A 59 -2.93 -4.94 -7.79
CA PHE A 59 -3.16 -6.38 -7.93
C PHE A 59 -4.58 -6.81 -7.53
N LEU A 60 -5.26 -6.07 -6.63
CA LEU A 60 -6.64 -6.37 -6.22
C LEU A 60 -7.64 -6.10 -7.34
N TYR A 61 -7.27 -5.25 -8.30
CA TYR A 61 -8.11 -4.78 -9.38
C TYR A 61 -7.78 -5.49 -10.71
N MET A 62 -6.50 -5.80 -10.94
CA MET A 62 -6.05 -6.40 -12.20
C MET A 62 -6.43 -7.89 -12.30
N GLY A 63 -6.71 -8.36 -13.52
CA GLY A 63 -6.97 -9.78 -13.81
C GLY A 63 -8.34 -10.29 -13.34
N ARG A 64 -9.32 -9.38 -13.18
CA ARG A 64 -10.68 -9.68 -12.74
C ARG A 64 -11.70 -8.99 -13.65
N ASP A 65 -12.97 -9.33 -13.50
CA ASP A 65 -14.07 -8.77 -14.30
C ASP A 65 -14.89 -7.70 -13.54
N ASN A 66 -14.63 -7.50 -12.25
CA ASN A 66 -15.37 -6.56 -11.40
C ASN A 66 -14.44 -5.90 -10.38
N PHE A 67 -14.86 -4.76 -9.81
CA PHE A 67 -14.15 -4.13 -8.70
C PHE A 67 -14.11 -5.05 -7.47
N PRO A 68 -12.97 -5.10 -6.75
CA PRO A 68 -12.88 -5.84 -5.51
C PRO A 68 -13.79 -5.20 -4.46
N THR A 69 -14.54 -6.04 -3.75
CA THR A 69 -15.38 -5.64 -2.63
C THR A 69 -14.55 -5.11 -1.46
N GLU A 70 -15.17 -4.37 -0.54
CA GLU A 70 -14.51 -3.92 0.69
C GLU A 70 -13.90 -5.09 1.48
N GLU A 71 -14.59 -6.23 1.55
CA GLU A 71 -14.15 -7.39 2.32
C GLU A 71 -12.92 -8.06 1.71
N GLU A 72 -12.86 -8.19 0.38
CA GLU A 72 -11.68 -8.72 -0.31
C GLU A 72 -10.46 -7.81 -0.12
N GLN A 73 -10.67 -6.49 -0.15
CA GLN A 73 -9.61 -5.52 0.10
C GLN A 73 -9.15 -5.58 1.57
N PHE A 74 -10.10 -5.64 2.51
CA PHE A 74 -9.84 -5.71 3.94
C PHE A 74 -8.99 -6.94 4.30
N GLU A 75 -9.37 -8.13 3.84
CA GLU A 75 -8.62 -9.36 4.15
C GLU A 75 -7.20 -9.33 3.56
N ALA A 76 -7.02 -8.77 2.36
CA ALA A 76 -5.69 -8.59 1.78
C ALA A 76 -4.82 -7.62 2.59
N TYR A 77 -5.37 -6.47 3.02
CA TYR A 77 -4.65 -5.49 3.82
C TYR A 77 -4.32 -6.02 5.21
N LYS A 78 -5.30 -6.63 5.88
CA LYS A 78 -5.14 -7.26 7.19
C LYS A 78 -4.06 -8.34 7.16
N ALA A 79 -3.99 -9.16 6.12
CA ALA A 79 -2.96 -10.20 6.00
C ALA A 79 -1.55 -9.60 6.03
N VAL A 80 -1.30 -8.54 5.26
CA VAL A 80 0.01 -7.86 5.23
C VAL A 80 0.29 -7.15 6.55
N VAL A 81 -0.67 -6.38 7.06
CA VAL A 81 -0.50 -5.56 8.27
C VAL A 81 -0.25 -6.43 9.50
N SER A 82 -1.01 -7.51 9.66
CA SER A 82 -0.81 -8.47 10.75
C SER A 82 0.52 -9.21 10.60
N GLY A 83 0.87 -9.58 9.35
CA GLY A 83 2.07 -10.35 9.06
C GLY A 83 3.39 -9.58 9.24
N MET A 84 3.33 -8.26 9.33
CA MET A 84 4.48 -7.40 9.62
C MET A 84 4.75 -7.21 11.12
N ASP A 85 3.93 -7.80 12.00
CA ASP A 85 4.15 -7.87 13.45
C ASP A 85 4.49 -6.52 14.10
N GLY A 86 3.65 -5.51 13.81
CA GLY A 86 3.78 -4.15 14.34
C GLY A 86 4.73 -3.22 13.56
N LYS A 87 5.52 -3.73 12.62
CA LYS A 87 6.28 -2.89 11.67
C LYS A 87 5.33 -2.13 10.74
N SER A 88 5.74 -0.94 10.31
CA SER A 88 4.86 -0.09 9.48
C SER A 88 4.62 -0.66 8.09
N VAL A 89 3.38 -0.47 7.61
CA VAL A 89 2.94 -0.81 6.25
C VAL A 89 2.31 0.41 5.61
N VAL A 90 3.00 0.98 4.63
CA VAL A 90 2.51 2.11 3.83
C VAL A 90 1.72 1.57 2.64
N VAL A 91 0.39 1.65 2.72
CA VAL A 91 -0.50 1.24 1.63
C VAL A 91 -0.79 2.42 0.74
N ARG A 92 -0.49 2.27 -0.55
CA ARG A 92 -0.80 3.29 -1.56
C ARG A 92 -2.19 3.02 -2.11
N THR A 93 -3.08 4.01 -2.07
CA THR A 93 -4.41 3.86 -2.67
C THR A 93 -4.32 3.64 -4.18
N LEU A 94 -5.44 3.27 -4.81
CA LEU A 94 -5.49 2.88 -6.21
C LEU A 94 -4.79 3.86 -7.15
N ASP A 95 -3.80 3.35 -7.91
CA ASP A 95 -3.05 4.07 -8.94
C ASP A 95 -3.20 3.35 -10.29
N ILE A 96 -4.42 3.47 -10.84
CA ILE A 96 -4.79 2.97 -12.16
C ILE A 96 -5.10 4.12 -13.12
N GLY A 97 -5.10 3.83 -14.42
CA GLY A 97 -5.04 4.82 -15.49
C GLY A 97 -3.62 4.95 -16.04
N GLY A 98 -3.45 5.63 -17.17
CA GLY A 98 -2.20 5.59 -17.91
C GLY A 98 -2.12 4.37 -18.83
N ASP A 99 -1.12 3.54 -18.60
CA ASP A 99 -0.86 2.27 -19.27
C ASP A 99 -1.63 1.08 -18.66
N LYS A 100 -2.14 1.23 -17.43
CA LYS A 100 -2.88 0.19 -16.71
C LYS A 100 -4.37 0.37 -16.95
N THR A 101 -4.97 -0.54 -17.71
CA THR A 101 -6.42 -0.56 -18.00
C THR A 101 -7.12 -1.66 -17.20
N LEU A 102 -8.38 -1.42 -16.84
CA LEU A 102 -9.29 -2.42 -16.26
C LEU A 102 -10.42 -2.66 -17.27
N PRO A 103 -10.68 -3.91 -17.71
CA PRO A 103 -11.72 -4.18 -18.71
C PRO A 103 -13.12 -3.71 -18.32
N TYR A 104 -13.38 -3.61 -17.01
CA TYR A 104 -14.67 -3.26 -16.41
C TYR A 104 -14.75 -1.80 -15.91
N LEU A 105 -13.73 -0.99 -16.17
CA LEU A 105 -13.75 0.45 -15.92
C LEU A 105 -13.63 1.17 -17.26
N GLU A 106 -14.72 1.79 -17.69
CA GLU A 106 -14.71 2.65 -18.87
C GLU A 106 -13.95 3.94 -18.55
N LEU A 107 -12.76 4.07 -19.12
CA LEU A 107 -11.98 5.30 -19.09
C LEU A 107 -12.05 5.97 -20.47
N PRO A 108 -12.14 7.30 -20.53
CA PRO A 108 -12.05 8.02 -21.80
C PRO A 108 -10.68 7.77 -22.43
N GLU A 109 -10.64 7.70 -23.76
CA GLU A 109 -9.37 7.66 -24.48
C GLU A 109 -8.68 9.03 -24.38
N GLU A 110 -7.43 9.03 -23.95
CA GLU A 110 -6.65 10.26 -23.74
C GLU A 110 -5.44 10.28 -24.67
N MET A 111 -5.14 11.45 -25.24
CA MET A 111 -3.92 11.65 -26.03
C MET A 111 -2.65 11.35 -25.20
N ASN A 112 -2.67 11.65 -23.90
CA ASN A 112 -1.54 11.43 -22.99
C ASN A 112 -2.01 10.85 -21.64
N PRO A 113 -2.21 9.53 -21.55
CA PRO A 113 -2.74 8.88 -20.35
C PRO A 113 -1.88 9.10 -19.07
N PHE A 114 -0.57 9.30 -19.21
CA PHE A 114 0.32 9.58 -18.06
C PHE A 114 0.08 10.95 -17.42
N LEU A 115 -0.39 11.93 -18.18
CA LEU A 115 -0.70 13.27 -17.69
C LEU A 115 -2.19 13.46 -17.38
N GLY A 116 -2.99 12.45 -17.70
CA GLY A 116 -4.44 12.51 -17.73
C GLY A 116 -5.13 12.00 -16.46
N PHE A 117 -6.22 11.28 -16.67
CA PHE A 117 -7.19 10.89 -15.68
C PHE A 117 -6.82 9.56 -15.02
N ARG A 118 -6.02 9.64 -13.96
CA ARG A 118 -5.48 8.48 -13.22
C ARG A 118 -5.46 8.69 -11.72
N ALA A 119 -5.28 7.60 -10.99
CA ALA A 119 -4.96 7.59 -9.56
C ALA A 119 -5.97 8.40 -8.74
N ILE A 120 -5.51 9.36 -7.91
CA ILE A 120 -6.40 10.15 -7.05
C ILE A 120 -7.48 10.92 -7.83
N ARG A 121 -7.21 11.33 -9.08
CA ARG A 121 -8.19 12.04 -9.92
C ARG A 121 -9.35 11.13 -10.29
N LEU A 122 -9.06 9.88 -10.61
CA LEU A 122 -10.07 8.84 -10.82
C LEU A 122 -10.85 8.58 -9.52
N CYS A 123 -10.15 8.51 -8.38
CA CYS A 123 -10.78 8.33 -7.07
C CYS A 123 -11.76 9.46 -6.70
N PHE A 124 -11.48 10.71 -7.08
CA PHE A 124 -12.42 11.82 -6.84
C PHE A 124 -13.63 11.80 -7.77
N ALA A 125 -13.46 11.34 -9.00
CA ALA A 125 -14.56 11.22 -9.94
C ALA A 125 -15.46 9.99 -9.66
N ASN A 126 -14.88 8.92 -9.10
CA ASN A 126 -15.59 7.75 -8.65
C ASN A 126 -15.39 7.56 -7.14
N GLU A 127 -16.09 8.37 -6.37
CA GLU A 127 -15.88 8.47 -4.93
C GLU A 127 -16.25 7.18 -4.18
N GLU A 128 -17.23 6.40 -4.65
CA GLU A 128 -17.60 5.14 -3.98
C GLU A 128 -16.50 4.07 -4.12
N LEU A 129 -15.84 4.00 -5.29
CA LEU A 129 -14.66 3.16 -5.48
C LEU A 129 -13.56 3.51 -4.47
N PHE A 130 -13.33 4.81 -4.26
CA PHE A 130 -12.34 5.30 -3.31
C PHE A 130 -12.74 5.01 -1.87
N ARG A 131 -13.97 5.36 -1.48
CA ARG A 131 -14.50 5.13 -0.12
C ARG A 131 -14.48 3.66 0.26
N THR A 132 -14.80 2.76 -0.67
CA THR A 132 -14.68 1.30 -0.46
C THR A 132 -13.27 0.91 -0.02
N GLN A 133 -12.25 1.43 -0.72
CA GLN A 133 -10.85 1.16 -0.36
C GLN A 133 -10.47 1.78 0.99
N LEU A 134 -10.90 3.01 1.26
CA LEU A 134 -10.61 3.68 2.52
C LEU A 134 -11.24 2.96 3.71
N ARG A 135 -12.50 2.50 3.61
CA ARG A 135 -13.14 1.69 4.66
C ARG A 135 -12.36 0.41 4.95
N ALA A 136 -11.95 -0.31 3.90
CA ALA A 136 -11.13 -1.51 4.04
C ALA A 136 -9.80 -1.23 4.77
N LEU A 137 -9.10 -0.16 4.40
CA LEU A 137 -7.85 0.27 5.06
C LEU A 137 -8.08 0.66 6.53
N LEU A 138 -9.13 1.44 6.81
CA LEU A 138 -9.49 1.85 8.17
C LEU A 138 -9.80 0.63 9.04
N ARG A 139 -10.55 -0.36 8.53
CA ARG A 139 -10.83 -1.62 9.22
C ARG A 139 -9.55 -2.44 9.46
N ALA A 140 -8.63 -2.47 8.50
CA ALA A 140 -7.36 -3.19 8.63
C ALA A 140 -6.37 -2.53 9.62
N SER A 141 -6.56 -1.24 9.91
CA SER A 141 -5.62 -0.46 10.75
C SER A 141 -5.51 -0.92 12.20
N VAL A 142 -6.47 -1.69 12.73
CA VAL A 142 -6.41 -2.19 14.12
C VAL A 142 -5.47 -3.38 14.29
N TYR A 143 -5.02 -3.98 13.18
CA TYR A 143 -4.20 -5.18 13.18
C TYR A 143 -2.69 -4.90 13.17
N GLY A 144 -2.27 -3.63 13.11
CA GLY A 144 -0.87 -3.23 13.07
C GLY A 144 -0.66 -1.77 12.69
N ASN A 145 0.58 -1.38 12.38
CA ASN A 145 0.91 -0.01 12.03
C ASN A 145 0.67 0.27 10.54
N LEU A 146 -0.55 0.66 10.20
CA LEU A 146 -0.97 0.99 8.83
C LEU A 146 -0.84 2.49 8.55
N LYS A 147 -0.21 2.84 7.42
CA LYS A 147 -0.14 4.19 6.87
C LYS A 147 -0.80 4.25 5.49
N ILE A 148 -1.45 5.36 5.14
CA ILE A 148 -2.17 5.53 3.87
C ILE A 148 -1.48 6.60 3.02
N MET A 149 -1.05 6.22 1.82
CA MET A 149 -0.44 7.11 0.86
C MET A 149 -1.37 7.35 -0.33
N PHE A 150 -1.62 8.62 -0.67
CA PHE A 150 -2.37 8.99 -1.88
C PHE A 150 -1.43 9.23 -3.06
N PRO A 151 -1.56 8.49 -4.18
CA PRO A 151 -0.75 8.68 -5.39
C PRO A 151 -1.17 9.94 -6.18
N MET A 152 -0.23 10.53 -6.92
CA MET A 152 -0.49 11.61 -7.89
C MET A 152 -1.15 12.88 -7.33
N ILE A 153 -0.95 13.17 -6.04
CA ILE A 153 -1.32 14.47 -5.46
C ILE A 153 -0.43 15.56 -6.08
N ALA A 154 -1.05 16.55 -6.71
CA ALA A 154 -0.37 17.70 -7.30
C ALA A 154 -0.56 18.99 -6.47
N THR A 155 -1.62 19.06 -5.67
CA THR A 155 -1.98 20.24 -4.89
C THR A 155 -2.35 19.91 -3.44
N VAL A 156 -2.19 20.89 -2.56
CA VAL A 156 -2.59 20.75 -1.15
C VAL A 156 -4.09 20.53 -0.99
N ASN A 157 -4.91 21.08 -1.89
CA ASN A 157 -6.36 20.92 -1.83
C ASN A 157 -6.80 19.49 -2.17
N GLU A 158 -6.14 18.83 -3.13
CA GLU A 158 -6.38 17.41 -3.40
C GLU A 158 -6.04 16.56 -2.17
N PHE A 159 -4.92 16.84 -1.49
CA PHE A 159 -4.59 16.14 -0.24
C PHE A 159 -5.65 16.37 0.84
N ARG A 160 -6.09 17.61 1.03
CA ARG A 160 -7.15 17.94 2.00
C ARG A 160 -8.46 17.22 1.67
N GLN A 161 -8.88 17.21 0.41
CA GLN A 161 -10.07 16.50 -0.03
C GLN A 161 -9.97 14.99 0.25
N ALA A 162 -8.87 14.36 -0.12
CA ALA A 162 -8.65 12.93 0.13
C ALA A 162 -8.68 12.60 1.64
N ARG A 163 -8.01 13.42 2.44
CA ARG A 163 -8.02 13.31 3.91
C ARG A 163 -9.42 13.50 4.49
N ASP A 164 -10.19 14.48 4.00
CA ASP A 164 -11.52 14.75 4.52
C ASP A 164 -12.49 13.59 4.21
N ILE A 165 -12.38 12.95 3.05
CA ILE A 165 -13.11 11.71 2.71
C ILE A 165 -12.71 10.56 3.66
N LEU A 166 -11.41 10.38 3.93
CA LEU A 166 -10.92 9.37 4.88
C LEU A 166 -11.49 9.59 6.29
N LEU A 167 -11.49 10.84 6.77
CA LEU A 167 -12.00 11.19 8.09
C LEU A 167 -13.52 11.01 8.20
N ASP A 168 -14.26 11.29 7.12
CA ASP A 168 -15.69 11.02 7.03
C ASP A 168 -16.00 9.51 7.13
N GLU A 169 -15.29 8.66 6.38
CA GLU A 169 -15.46 7.20 6.49
C GLU A 169 -15.02 6.67 7.87
N LYS A 170 -13.97 7.23 8.47
CA LYS A 170 -13.55 6.91 9.85
C LYS A 170 -14.66 7.22 10.85
N ALA A 171 -15.32 8.38 10.72
CA ALA A 171 -16.42 8.76 11.59
C ALA A 171 -17.63 7.84 11.42
N LYS A 172 -17.99 7.50 10.17
CA LYS A 172 -19.09 6.57 9.87
C LYS A 172 -18.84 5.17 10.44
N LEU A 173 -17.64 4.62 10.26
CA LEU A 173 -17.27 3.32 10.82
C LEU A 173 -17.35 3.30 12.35
N LYS A 174 -16.83 4.34 13.02
CA LYS A 174 -16.94 4.47 14.47
C LYS A 174 -18.39 4.58 14.94
N ALA A 175 -19.22 5.37 14.24
CA ALA A 175 -20.65 5.48 14.55
C ALA A 175 -21.41 4.15 14.36
N ALA A 176 -20.97 3.32 13.42
CA ALA A 176 -21.49 1.96 13.20
C ALA A 176 -20.92 0.92 14.17
N GLY A 177 -20.07 1.31 15.12
CA GLY A 177 -19.46 0.40 16.10
C GLY A 177 -18.30 -0.44 15.55
N THR A 178 -17.75 -0.07 14.39
CA THR A 178 -16.56 -0.73 13.83
C THR A 178 -15.30 -0.14 14.43
N GLU A 179 -14.40 -1.00 14.91
CA GLU A 179 -13.11 -0.58 15.45
C GLU A 179 -12.19 -0.06 14.33
N VAL A 180 -11.51 1.06 14.61
CA VAL A 180 -10.57 1.73 13.72
C VAL A 180 -9.46 2.31 14.58
N SER A 181 -8.21 2.20 14.15
CA SER A 181 -7.07 2.78 14.86
C SER A 181 -7.21 4.30 15.03
N ASP A 182 -6.85 4.80 16.20
CA ASP A 182 -6.83 6.24 16.47
C ASP A 182 -5.64 6.93 15.78
N SER A 183 -4.52 6.23 15.61
CA SER A 183 -3.25 6.74 15.10
C SER A 183 -2.95 6.21 13.69
N ILE A 184 -3.68 6.70 12.69
CA ILE A 184 -3.42 6.43 11.27
C ILE A 184 -2.65 7.62 10.70
N GLU A 185 -1.58 7.31 9.97
CA GLU A 185 -0.71 8.28 9.27
C GLU A 185 -0.97 8.33 7.77
#